data_AF-A0A7J4TNA5-F1
#
_entry.id   AF-A0A7J4TNA5-F1
#
_cell.length_a   1.000
_cell.length_b   1.000
_cell.length_c   1.000
_cell.angle_alpha   90.00
_cell.angle_beta   90.00
_cell.angle_gamma   90.00
#
_symmetry.space_group_name_H-M   'P 1'
#
loop_
_entity.id
_entity.type
_entity.pdbx_description
1 polymer ?
#
loop_
_entity_poly.entity_id
_entity_poly.type
_entity_poly.pdbx_seq_one_letter_code
_entity_poly.pdbx_strand_id
1 'polypeptide(L)'
;MSRGRSGNSDAMAPEDINEHHQVLGRQVWRVVPYAKRYPRRLLAGFLGNACARIVDLVPFVAIGWAVDYFTSKTGGGVGIMVGPDFIQDAVTAIHSDPAVGYGVMIFLGFAMLAVFQGISEYSWQTLGYKIQHDLRMDATRSLVAMEASYYDMRQTGQIMSVLSSDVNQLEDVVSDSSTSIIRIVFTFLTAFVILVSMSWKLAAVLFGPIIFIIPCVYWFSTRVQRKYRKQRESTGDIHAVLENLISGISVVQAYNAQTWEADRVSRESGSYRDQAMGASRDRNRFLPMIYVIAGVAFGLLVTAGGWLASEGEISTGQLVTFLLISTRMTMPMFIFGILINQLQRGEAAARRVFAAIDLEPTITDEEDAVDLDTGITSVEFRDVHFTYPNTTIKVL
;
A
#
# COMPACT_ATOMS: atom_id res chain seq x y z
N MET A 1 7.10 -34.20 37.59
CA MET A 1 6.52 -32.86 37.34
C MET A 1 7.57 -31.95 36.71
N SER A 2 7.64 -31.89 35.39
CA SER A 2 8.00 -30.66 34.68
C SER A 2 7.24 -30.68 33.36
N ARG A 3 6.33 -29.71 33.21
CA ARG A 3 5.41 -29.58 32.07
C ARG A 3 6.21 -29.34 30.79
N GLY A 4 6.06 -30.22 29.81
CA GLY A 4 6.40 -29.95 28.43
C GLY A 4 5.46 -28.85 27.90
N ARG A 5 6.04 -27.76 27.41
CA ARG A 5 5.34 -26.75 26.62
C ARG A 5 4.99 -27.36 25.26
N SER A 6 3.83 -27.98 25.14
CA SER A 6 3.17 -28.18 23.83
C SER A 6 2.42 -26.90 23.47
N GLY A 7 3.18 -25.86 23.12
CA GLY A 7 2.63 -24.68 22.46
C GLY A 7 2.58 -24.96 20.97
N ASN A 8 1.59 -25.74 20.51
CA ASN A 8 1.29 -25.85 19.10
C ASN A 8 0.41 -24.64 18.74
N SER A 9 1.03 -23.46 18.65
CA SER A 9 0.37 -22.26 18.12
C SER A 9 0.10 -22.51 16.64
N ASP A 10 -1.17 -22.52 16.24
CA ASP A 10 -1.54 -22.67 14.84
C ASP A 10 -1.12 -21.40 14.10
N ALA A 11 0.02 -21.48 13.39
CA ALA A 11 0.61 -20.35 12.68
C ALA A 11 -0.32 -19.71 11.62
N MET A 12 -1.42 -20.39 11.27
CA MET A 12 -2.46 -19.88 10.37
C MET A 12 -3.79 -19.55 11.05
N ALA A 13 -3.97 -19.82 12.34
CA ALA A 13 -5.23 -19.53 13.04
C ALA A 13 -5.47 -18.01 13.15
N PRO A 14 -6.73 -17.54 12.99
CA PRO A 14 -7.08 -16.14 13.18
C PRO A 14 -6.86 -15.62 14.60
N GLU A 15 -6.88 -16.50 15.60
CA GLU A 15 -6.95 -16.15 17.02
C GLU A 15 -5.60 -15.70 17.62
N ASP A 16 -4.47 -16.16 17.09
CA ASP A 16 -3.11 -15.73 17.50
C ASP A 16 -2.70 -14.36 16.89
N ILE A 17 -3.60 -13.70 16.16
CA ILE A 17 -3.33 -12.45 15.42
C ILE A 17 -3.51 -11.21 16.31
N ASN A 18 -4.09 -11.36 17.51
CA ASN A 18 -4.26 -10.26 18.46
C ASN A 18 -3.28 -10.39 19.62
N GLU A 19 -2.05 -9.88 19.46
CA GLU A 19 -1.34 -9.25 20.58
C GLU A 19 -0.19 -8.34 20.12
N HIS A 20 -0.35 -7.09 20.53
CA HIS A 20 0.58 -5.98 20.70
C HIS A 20 2.07 -6.07 20.24
N HIS A 21 2.49 -5.00 19.55
CA HIS A 21 3.88 -4.55 19.36
C HIS A 21 4.84 -5.45 18.57
N GLN A 22 4.50 -5.78 17.32
CA GLN A 22 5.52 -6.19 16.34
C GLN A 22 5.82 -5.07 15.33
N VAL A 23 7.11 -4.85 15.08
CA VAL A 23 7.65 -3.86 14.15
C VAL A 23 7.06 -4.11 12.76
N LEU A 24 6.31 -3.15 12.22
CA LEU A 24 5.80 -3.16 10.85
C LEU A 24 6.92 -3.54 9.87
N GLY A 25 6.69 -4.60 9.09
CA GLY A 25 7.48 -4.94 7.90
C GLY A 25 8.28 -6.23 7.97
N ARG A 26 8.49 -6.87 9.13
CA ARG A 26 9.41 -8.02 9.23
C ARG A 26 9.02 -9.19 8.34
N GLN A 27 7.71 -9.48 8.19
CA GLN A 27 7.25 -10.58 7.33
C GLN A 27 7.17 -10.16 5.86
N VAL A 28 6.75 -8.92 5.54
CA VAL A 28 6.74 -8.43 4.14
C VAL A 28 8.14 -8.44 3.52
N TRP A 29 9.19 -8.17 4.30
CA TRP A 29 10.57 -8.21 3.79
C TRP A 29 11.01 -9.59 3.29
N ARG A 30 10.35 -10.68 3.69
CA ARG A 30 10.62 -12.04 3.18
C ARG A 30 10.25 -12.23 1.70
N VAL A 31 9.51 -11.28 1.11
CA VAL A 31 9.24 -11.26 -0.34
C VAL A 31 10.45 -10.76 -1.14
N VAL A 32 11.38 -10.03 -0.54
CA VAL A 32 12.54 -9.45 -1.25
C VAL A 32 13.44 -10.49 -1.93
N PRO A 33 13.78 -11.64 -1.31
CA PRO A 33 14.50 -12.71 -2.00
C PRO A 33 13.82 -13.18 -3.30
N TYR A 34 12.49 -13.24 -3.33
CA TYR A 34 11.73 -13.57 -4.55
C TYR A 34 11.88 -12.49 -5.62
N ALA A 35 11.80 -11.21 -5.23
CA ALA A 35 12.03 -10.10 -6.15
C ALA A 35 13.46 -10.10 -6.74
N LYS A 36 14.47 -10.47 -5.93
CA LYS A 36 15.87 -10.56 -6.36
C LYS A 36 16.13 -11.62 -7.43
N ARG A 37 15.25 -12.63 -7.59
CA ARG A 37 15.33 -13.59 -8.70
C ARG A 37 15.09 -12.93 -10.07
N TYR A 38 14.47 -11.76 -10.10
CA TYR A 38 14.12 -11.04 -11.33
C TYR A 38 14.75 -9.62 -11.38
N PRO A 39 16.09 -9.51 -11.35
CA PRO A 39 16.78 -8.23 -11.17
C PRO A 39 16.52 -7.23 -12.30
N ARG A 40 16.34 -7.71 -13.54
CA ARG A 40 16.04 -6.85 -14.71
C ARG A 40 14.72 -6.10 -14.55
N ARG A 41 13.68 -6.76 -14.01
CA ARG A 41 12.36 -6.15 -13.81
C ARG A 41 12.35 -5.24 -12.60
N LEU A 42 13.01 -5.65 -11.52
CA LEU A 42 13.18 -4.82 -10.34
C LEU A 42 13.90 -3.50 -10.68
N LEU A 43 15.00 -3.59 -11.44
CA LEU A 43 15.78 -2.43 -11.85
C LEU A 43 15.00 -1.55 -12.84
N ALA A 44 14.37 -2.13 -13.87
CA ALA A 44 13.58 -1.38 -14.84
C ALA A 44 12.37 -0.70 -14.19
N GLY A 45 11.70 -1.37 -13.25
CA GLY A 45 10.60 -0.81 -12.47
C GLY A 45 11.06 0.35 -11.59
N PHE A 46 12.17 0.18 -10.87
CA PHE A 46 12.70 1.23 -10.01
C PHE A 46 13.17 2.46 -10.80
N LEU A 47 14.06 2.24 -11.78
CA LEU A 47 14.61 3.32 -12.61
C LEU A 47 13.53 3.99 -13.45
N GLY A 48 12.64 3.22 -14.08
CA GLY A 48 11.52 3.77 -14.84
C GLY A 48 10.64 4.67 -13.97
N ASN A 49 10.31 4.25 -12.74
CA ASN A 49 9.51 5.08 -11.85
C ASN A 49 10.27 6.33 -11.42
N ALA A 50 11.51 6.20 -10.98
CA ALA A 50 12.35 7.32 -10.58
C ALA A 50 12.49 8.36 -11.70
N CYS A 51 12.84 7.93 -12.92
CA CYS A 51 12.92 8.79 -14.11
C CYS A 51 11.57 9.43 -14.43
N ALA A 52 10.47 8.66 -14.35
CA ALA A 52 9.13 9.20 -14.56
C ALA A 52 8.83 10.34 -13.57
N ARG A 53 9.18 10.22 -12.29
CA ARG A 53 8.95 11.27 -11.29
C ARG A 53 9.81 12.51 -11.50
N ILE A 54 11.03 12.33 -11.98
CA ILE A 54 11.92 13.46 -12.32
C ILE A 54 11.36 14.21 -13.53
N VAL A 55 11.02 13.49 -14.59
CA VAL A 55 10.48 14.05 -15.84
C VAL A 55 9.09 14.67 -15.65
N ASP A 56 8.29 14.13 -14.74
CA ASP A 56 6.95 14.67 -14.39
C ASP A 56 6.98 16.14 -13.94
N LEU A 57 8.12 16.61 -13.41
CA LEU A 57 8.27 18.00 -12.95
C LEU A 57 8.80 18.95 -14.03
N VAL A 58 9.43 18.42 -15.08
CA VAL A 58 10.06 19.21 -16.15
C VAL A 58 9.05 20.15 -16.84
N PRO A 59 7.83 19.71 -17.22
CA PRO A 59 6.83 20.61 -17.81
C PRO A 59 6.52 21.85 -16.95
N PHE A 60 6.47 21.71 -15.62
CA PHE A 60 6.14 22.83 -14.73
C PHE A 60 7.27 23.84 -14.60
N VAL A 61 8.53 23.37 -14.64
CA VAL A 61 9.71 24.24 -14.71
C VAL A 61 9.78 24.94 -16.06
N ALA A 62 9.53 24.20 -17.15
CA ALA A 62 9.47 24.73 -18.51
C ALA A 62 8.43 25.85 -18.65
N ILE A 63 7.25 25.69 -18.04
CA ILE A 63 6.22 26.73 -17.99
C ILE A 63 6.74 27.98 -17.28
N GLY A 64 7.47 27.84 -16.17
CA GLY A 64 8.10 28.98 -15.48
C GLY A 64 9.07 29.75 -16.37
N TRP A 65 9.99 29.05 -17.04
CA TRP A 65 10.92 29.68 -17.98
C TRP A 65 10.22 30.36 -19.16
N ALA A 66 9.16 29.75 -19.68
CA ALA A 66 8.34 30.36 -20.73
C ALA A 66 7.67 31.65 -20.22
N VAL A 67 7.14 31.66 -19.00
CA VAL A 67 6.55 32.85 -18.37
C VAL A 67 7.58 33.97 -18.23
N ASP A 68 8.80 33.68 -17.78
CA ASP A 68 9.88 34.68 -17.70
C ASP A 68 10.27 35.24 -19.08
N TYR A 69 10.34 34.38 -20.10
CA TYR A 69 10.61 34.80 -21.46
C TYR A 69 9.51 35.73 -22.01
N PHE A 70 8.23 35.38 -21.83
CA PHE A 70 7.12 36.20 -22.34
C PHE A 70 6.96 37.52 -21.57
N THR A 71 7.18 37.50 -20.25
CA THR A 71 7.08 38.72 -19.43
C THR A 71 8.23 39.68 -19.71
N SER A 72 9.46 39.19 -19.91
CA SER A 72 10.60 40.05 -20.28
C SER A 72 10.43 40.73 -21.65
N LYS A 73 9.75 40.07 -22.60
CA LYS A 73 9.43 40.63 -23.93
C LYS A 73 8.40 41.77 -23.88
N THR A 74 7.51 41.76 -22.89
CA THR A 74 6.40 42.75 -22.78
C THR A 74 6.90 44.15 -22.39
N GLY A 75 8.10 44.26 -21.79
CA GLY A 75 8.73 45.54 -21.43
C GLY A 75 9.51 46.25 -22.54
N GLY A 76 9.41 45.81 -23.80
CA GLY A 76 10.18 46.37 -24.93
C GLY A 76 11.63 45.88 -25.02
N GLY A 77 12.02 44.91 -24.20
CA GLY A 77 13.32 44.24 -24.25
C GLY A 77 13.37 43.05 -25.21
N VAL A 78 14.58 42.60 -25.56
CA VAL A 78 14.80 41.30 -26.20
C VAL A 78 14.42 40.23 -25.18
N GLY A 79 13.51 39.31 -25.53
CA GLY A 79 13.10 38.24 -24.60
C GLY A 79 14.31 37.45 -24.10
N ILE A 80 14.57 37.51 -22.80
CA ILE A 80 15.74 36.88 -22.19
C ILE A 80 15.36 35.44 -21.87
N MET A 81 16.13 34.48 -22.37
CA MET A 81 15.97 33.10 -21.97
C MET A 81 16.48 32.92 -20.55
N VAL A 82 15.68 32.26 -19.72
CA VAL A 82 15.99 31.99 -18.32
C VAL A 82 16.03 30.48 -18.14
N GLY A 83 17.08 29.97 -17.50
CA GLY A 83 17.31 28.53 -17.31
C GLY A 83 18.78 28.16 -17.59
N PRO A 84 19.17 26.91 -17.34
CA PRO A 84 20.51 26.42 -17.67
C PRO A 84 20.82 26.54 -19.16
N ASP A 85 22.08 26.81 -19.52
CA ASP A 85 22.50 27.03 -20.92
C ASP A 85 22.06 25.89 -21.85
N PHE A 86 22.17 24.64 -21.40
CA PHE A 86 21.75 23.48 -22.19
C PHE A 86 20.25 23.47 -22.54
N ILE A 87 19.39 24.08 -21.72
CA ILE A 87 17.96 24.22 -22.00
C ILE A 87 17.74 25.31 -23.04
N GLN A 88 18.44 26.43 -22.91
CA GLN A 88 18.34 27.54 -23.87
C GLN A 88 18.78 27.07 -25.26
N ASP A 89 19.88 26.33 -25.33
CA ASP A 89 20.38 25.70 -26.55
C ASP A 89 19.38 24.69 -27.12
N ALA A 90 18.77 23.85 -26.27
CA ALA A 90 17.76 22.88 -26.71
C ALA A 90 16.50 23.56 -27.27
N VAL A 91 16.00 24.60 -26.61
CA VAL A 91 14.80 25.35 -27.02
C VAL A 91 15.04 26.07 -28.35
N THR A 92 16.19 26.71 -28.51
CA THR A 92 16.58 27.40 -29.76
C THR A 92 16.91 26.45 -30.90
N ALA A 93 17.44 25.26 -30.60
CA ALA A 93 17.71 24.23 -31.60
C ALA A 93 16.44 23.62 -32.22
N ILE A 94 15.34 23.56 -31.46
CA ILE A 94 14.06 23.02 -31.95
C ILE A 94 13.43 23.95 -32.98
N HIS A 95 13.38 25.25 -32.69
CA HIS A 95 12.76 26.24 -33.56
C HIS A 95 13.32 27.65 -33.27
N SER A 96 13.38 28.49 -34.28
CA SER A 96 13.85 29.88 -34.15
C SER A 96 12.95 30.75 -33.28
N ASP A 97 11.67 30.38 -33.14
CA ASP A 97 10.74 30.97 -32.17
C ASP A 97 10.79 30.20 -30.84
N PRO A 98 11.28 30.81 -29.73
CA PRO A 98 11.36 30.17 -28.43
C PRO A 98 10.02 29.70 -27.88
N ALA A 99 8.90 30.33 -28.28
CA ALA A 99 7.57 29.89 -27.87
C ALA A 99 7.26 28.45 -28.31
N VAL A 100 7.65 28.13 -29.55
CA VAL A 100 7.50 26.78 -30.12
C VAL A 100 8.45 25.81 -29.43
N GLY A 101 9.70 26.23 -29.16
CA GLY A 101 10.68 25.41 -28.46
C GLY A 101 10.23 25.00 -27.04
N TYR A 102 9.69 25.94 -26.25
CA TYR A 102 9.12 25.62 -24.93
C TYR A 102 7.90 24.68 -25.04
N GLY A 103 7.03 24.89 -26.03
CA GLY A 103 5.87 24.01 -26.29
C GLY A 103 6.28 22.57 -26.61
N VAL A 104 7.26 22.40 -27.50
CA VAL A 104 7.81 21.08 -27.85
C VAL A 104 8.51 20.44 -26.65
N MET A 105 9.24 21.20 -25.84
CA MET A 105 9.88 20.69 -24.62
C MET A 105 8.86 20.17 -23.61
N ILE A 106 7.75 20.90 -23.39
CA ILE A 106 6.65 20.46 -22.53
C ILE A 106 6.04 19.17 -23.08
N PHE A 107 5.76 19.11 -24.38
CA PHE A 107 5.23 17.91 -25.03
C PHE A 107 6.18 16.71 -24.89
N LEU A 108 7.47 16.91 -25.14
CA LEU A 108 8.52 15.90 -24.99
C LEU A 108 8.62 15.43 -23.54
N GLY A 109 8.49 16.33 -22.57
CA GLY A 109 8.42 16.00 -21.14
C GLY A 109 7.25 15.06 -20.83
N PHE A 110 6.03 15.37 -21.29
CA PHE A 110 4.88 14.48 -21.11
C PHE A 110 5.02 13.15 -21.88
N ALA A 111 5.62 13.16 -23.07
CA ALA A 111 5.88 11.95 -23.84
C ALA A 111 6.89 11.04 -23.13
N MET A 112 7.99 11.59 -22.63
CA MET A 112 8.97 10.84 -21.84
C MET A 112 8.38 10.33 -20.53
N LEU A 113 7.55 11.14 -19.85
CA LEU A 113 6.79 10.71 -18.68
C LEU A 113 5.95 9.48 -19.00
N ALA A 114 5.20 9.49 -20.11
CA ALA A 114 4.36 8.37 -20.52
C ALA A 114 5.19 7.09 -20.79
N VAL A 115 6.34 7.22 -21.46
CA VAL A 115 7.24 6.09 -21.73
C VAL A 115 7.80 5.51 -20.44
N PHE A 116 8.39 6.34 -19.57
CA PHE A 116 8.98 5.87 -18.31
C PHE A 116 7.93 5.30 -17.35
N GLN A 117 6.76 5.93 -17.29
CA GLN A 117 5.63 5.44 -16.50
C GLN A 117 5.17 4.06 -17.01
N GLY A 118 5.01 3.89 -18.32
CA GLY A 118 4.63 2.61 -18.91
C GLY A 118 5.65 1.50 -18.65
N ILE A 119 6.95 1.79 -18.82
CA ILE A 119 8.03 0.83 -18.50
C ILE A 119 7.99 0.45 -17.02
N SER A 120 7.81 1.43 -16.14
CA SER A 120 7.70 1.22 -14.70
C SER A 120 6.53 0.32 -14.34
N GLU A 121 5.32 0.69 -14.75
CA GLU A 121 4.08 -0.04 -14.43
C GLU A 121 4.14 -1.47 -14.96
N TYR A 122 4.56 -1.67 -16.21
CA TYR A 122 4.72 -2.99 -16.78
C TYR A 122 5.76 -3.83 -16.01
N SER A 123 6.90 -3.23 -15.64
CA SER A 123 7.96 -3.94 -14.92
C SER A 123 7.53 -4.36 -13.51
N TRP A 124 6.86 -3.47 -12.77
CA TRP A 124 6.33 -3.75 -11.44
C TRP A 124 5.20 -4.77 -11.46
N GLN A 125 4.23 -4.63 -12.38
CA GLN A 125 3.10 -5.56 -12.48
C GLN A 125 3.57 -6.96 -12.83
N THR A 126 4.43 -7.07 -13.85
CA THR A 126 4.91 -8.38 -14.28
C THR A 126 5.92 -8.99 -13.31
N LEU A 127 6.61 -8.19 -12.49
CA LEU A 127 7.38 -8.68 -11.34
C LEU A 127 6.43 -9.26 -10.28
N GLY A 128 5.36 -8.53 -9.96
CA GLY A 128 4.30 -8.98 -9.06
C GLY A 128 3.76 -10.37 -9.44
N TYR A 129 3.32 -10.56 -10.68
CA TYR A 129 2.81 -11.85 -11.16
C TYR A 129 3.83 -13.00 -11.06
N LYS A 130 5.11 -12.73 -11.26
CA LYS A 130 6.16 -13.76 -11.13
C LYS A 130 6.38 -14.16 -9.68
N ILE A 131 6.44 -13.19 -8.77
CA ILE A 131 6.55 -13.45 -7.34
C ILE A 131 5.30 -14.18 -6.83
N GLN A 132 4.12 -13.76 -7.28
CA GLN A 132 2.86 -14.41 -6.96
C GLN A 132 2.87 -15.90 -7.37
N HIS A 133 3.38 -16.20 -8.57
CA HIS A 133 3.55 -17.58 -9.03
C HIS A 133 4.50 -18.35 -8.12
N ASP A 134 5.70 -17.81 -7.86
CA ASP A 134 6.72 -18.49 -7.04
C ASP A 134 6.22 -18.76 -5.62
N LEU A 135 5.58 -17.77 -4.97
CA LEU A 135 4.99 -17.93 -3.64
C LEU A 135 3.90 -19.00 -3.62
N ARG A 136 3.04 -19.04 -4.65
CA ARG A 136 1.99 -20.06 -4.75
C ARG A 136 2.60 -21.45 -4.93
N MET A 137 3.64 -21.59 -5.74
CA MET A 137 4.30 -22.87 -5.97
C MET A 137 5.01 -23.37 -4.72
N ASP A 138 5.73 -22.50 -4.01
CA ASP A 138 6.41 -22.88 -2.77
C ASP A 138 5.41 -23.26 -1.68
N ALA A 139 4.34 -22.47 -1.49
CA ALA A 139 3.28 -22.80 -0.51
C ALA A 139 2.56 -24.10 -0.87
N THR A 140 2.27 -24.33 -2.15
CA THR A 140 1.63 -25.57 -2.61
C THR A 140 2.54 -26.77 -2.38
N ARG A 141 3.85 -26.64 -2.62
CA ARG A 141 4.82 -27.72 -2.38
C ARG A 141 4.83 -28.13 -0.91
N SER A 142 4.92 -27.17 0.01
CA SER A 142 4.91 -27.46 1.44
C SER A 142 3.59 -28.08 1.89
N LEU A 143 2.46 -27.60 1.37
CA LEU A 143 1.15 -28.20 1.66
C LEU A 143 1.07 -29.65 1.17
N VAL A 144 1.39 -29.94 -0.09
CA VAL A 144 1.30 -31.30 -0.66
C VAL A 144 2.18 -32.31 0.09
N ALA A 145 3.26 -31.86 0.71
CA ALA A 145 4.15 -32.70 1.52
C ALA A 145 3.59 -33.04 2.91
N MET A 146 2.57 -32.33 3.40
CA MET A 146 2.00 -32.54 4.74
C MET A 146 1.20 -33.84 4.86
N GLU A 147 1.24 -34.44 6.05
CA GLU A 147 0.41 -35.60 6.40
C GLU A 147 -1.10 -35.31 6.40
N ALA A 148 -1.92 -36.35 6.19
CA ALA A 148 -3.39 -36.23 6.13
C ALA A 148 -4.00 -35.59 7.39
N SER A 149 -3.44 -35.85 8.58
CA SER A 149 -3.93 -35.28 9.84
C SER A 149 -3.84 -33.75 9.90
N TYR A 150 -2.93 -33.14 9.14
CA TYR A 150 -2.87 -31.68 9.01
C TYR A 150 -4.16 -31.11 8.39
N TYR A 151 -4.74 -31.84 7.44
CA TYR A 151 -5.95 -31.47 6.72
C TYR A 151 -7.22 -31.79 7.49
N ASP A 152 -7.24 -32.88 8.28
CA ASP A 152 -8.37 -33.22 9.14
C ASP A 152 -8.67 -32.13 10.18
N MET A 153 -7.64 -31.38 10.58
CA MET A 153 -7.74 -30.31 11.57
C MET A 153 -8.03 -28.91 10.97
N ARG A 154 -8.12 -28.77 9.64
CA ARG A 154 -8.20 -27.47 8.97
C ARG A 154 -9.27 -27.40 7.90
N GLN A 155 -9.95 -26.26 7.83
CA GLN A 155 -10.92 -26.02 6.77
C GLN A 155 -10.22 -25.78 5.43
N THR A 156 -10.60 -26.51 4.39
CA THR A 156 -10.08 -26.32 3.02
C THR A 156 -10.18 -24.87 2.55
N GLY A 157 -11.23 -24.15 2.96
CA GLY A 157 -11.43 -22.73 2.62
C GLY A 157 -10.33 -21.80 3.15
N GLN A 158 -9.77 -22.09 4.33
CA GLN A 158 -8.68 -21.29 4.91
C GLN A 158 -7.40 -21.45 4.09
N ILE A 159 -7.06 -22.68 3.71
CA ILE A 159 -5.92 -23.00 2.84
C ILE A 159 -6.08 -22.33 1.47
N MET A 160 -7.27 -22.42 0.88
CA MET A 160 -7.59 -21.77 -0.39
C MET A 160 -7.46 -20.24 -0.32
N SER A 161 -7.87 -19.62 0.79
CA SER A 161 -7.74 -18.19 1.00
C SER A 161 -6.26 -17.75 1.05
N VAL A 162 -5.39 -18.55 1.68
CA VAL A 162 -3.94 -18.28 1.72
C VAL A 162 -3.33 -18.37 0.32
N LEU A 163 -3.61 -19.44 -0.42
CA LEU A 163 -3.06 -19.67 -1.78
C LEU A 163 -3.60 -18.69 -2.84
N SER A 164 -4.72 -18.03 -2.56
CA SER A 164 -5.39 -17.09 -3.45
C SER A 164 -5.30 -15.65 -2.93
N SER A 165 -6.15 -15.27 -1.97
CA SER A 165 -6.31 -13.89 -1.53
C SER A 165 -5.04 -13.32 -0.90
N ASP A 166 -4.35 -14.08 -0.07
CA ASP A 166 -3.15 -13.56 0.61
C ASP A 166 -1.96 -13.44 -0.33
N VAL A 167 -1.76 -14.45 -1.19
CA VAL A 167 -0.76 -14.39 -2.25
C VAL A 167 -1.02 -13.22 -3.20
N ASN A 168 -2.28 -12.93 -3.55
CA ASN A 168 -2.64 -11.74 -4.34
C ASN A 168 -2.34 -10.45 -3.58
N GLN A 169 -2.65 -10.39 -2.28
CA GLN A 169 -2.36 -9.21 -1.48
C GLN A 169 -0.85 -8.91 -1.40
N LEU A 170 0.01 -9.94 -1.43
CA LEU A 170 1.47 -9.77 -1.53
C LEU A 170 1.92 -9.29 -2.91
N GLU A 171 1.24 -9.73 -3.97
CA GLU A 171 1.47 -9.20 -5.31
C GLU A 171 1.18 -7.70 -5.37
N ASP A 172 0.03 -7.26 -4.88
CA ASP A 172 -0.32 -5.83 -4.80
C ASP A 172 0.72 -5.00 -4.04
N VAL A 173 1.32 -5.57 -2.98
CA VAL A 173 2.38 -4.89 -2.22
C VAL A 173 3.64 -4.72 -3.07
N VAL A 174 4.00 -5.76 -3.83
CA VAL A 174 5.15 -5.67 -4.75
C VAL A 174 4.88 -4.69 -5.87
N SER A 175 3.72 -4.72 -6.51
CA SER A 175 3.40 -3.89 -7.68
C SER A 175 3.03 -2.45 -7.29
N ASP A 176 1.92 -2.27 -6.59
CA ASP A 176 1.34 -0.95 -6.30
C ASP A 176 2.05 -0.21 -5.16
N SER A 177 2.37 -0.91 -4.06
CA SER A 177 3.00 -0.24 -2.91
C SER A 177 4.43 0.20 -3.25
N SER A 178 5.22 -0.63 -3.94
CA SER A 178 6.54 -0.22 -4.43
C SER A 178 6.46 0.98 -5.37
N THR A 179 5.51 0.97 -6.31
CA THR A 179 5.28 2.08 -7.24
C THR A 179 4.95 3.37 -6.49
N SER A 180 4.11 3.28 -5.46
CA SER A 180 3.66 4.40 -4.64
C SER A 180 4.78 4.96 -3.74
N ILE A 181 5.58 4.09 -3.10
CA ILE A 181 6.73 4.49 -2.28
C ILE A 181 7.71 5.29 -3.12
N ILE A 182 8.11 4.77 -4.28
CA ILE A 182 9.05 5.44 -5.17
C ILE A 182 8.46 6.76 -5.66
N ARG A 183 7.17 6.78 -6.00
CA ARG A 183 6.47 8.00 -6.40
C ARG A 183 6.53 9.08 -5.33
N ILE A 184 6.20 8.74 -4.09
CA ILE A 184 6.22 9.70 -2.99
C ILE A 184 7.64 10.20 -2.76
N VAL A 185 8.61 9.30 -2.61
CA VAL A 185 10.00 9.69 -2.31
C VAL A 185 10.59 10.55 -3.42
N PHE A 186 10.51 10.13 -4.69
CA PHE A 186 11.14 10.85 -5.79
C PHE A 186 10.39 12.11 -6.18
N THR A 187 9.06 12.17 -6.10
CA THR A 187 8.34 13.43 -6.35
C THR A 187 8.71 14.48 -5.31
N PHE A 188 8.70 14.13 -4.02
CA PHE A 188 9.06 15.07 -2.96
C PHE A 188 10.55 15.47 -3.02
N LEU A 189 11.45 14.50 -3.22
CA LEU A 189 12.88 14.76 -3.32
C LEU A 189 13.21 15.64 -4.52
N THR A 190 12.68 15.33 -5.70
CA THR A 190 12.95 16.12 -6.92
C THR A 190 12.34 17.52 -6.79
N ALA A 191 11.11 17.63 -6.29
CA ALA A 191 10.48 18.93 -6.05
C ALA A 191 11.28 19.77 -5.04
N PHE A 192 11.75 19.16 -3.95
CA PHE A 192 12.57 19.84 -2.95
C PHE A 192 13.87 20.38 -3.57
N VAL A 193 14.61 19.55 -4.31
CA VAL A 193 15.86 19.95 -4.96
C VAL A 193 15.63 21.09 -5.96
N ILE A 194 14.62 20.97 -6.83
CA ILE A 194 14.28 22.02 -7.81
C ILE A 194 13.92 23.33 -7.10
N LEU A 195 12.97 23.29 -6.17
CA LEU A 195 12.44 24.50 -5.54
C LEU A 195 13.46 25.19 -4.64
N VAL A 196 14.26 24.44 -3.87
CA VAL A 196 15.33 25.03 -3.05
C VAL A 196 16.41 25.66 -3.91
N SER A 197 16.73 25.07 -5.08
CA SER A 197 17.69 25.66 -6.03
C SER A 197 17.20 26.98 -6.63
N MET A 198 15.88 27.20 -6.71
CA MET A 198 15.29 28.45 -7.15
C MET A 198 15.22 29.48 -6.02
N SER A 199 14.67 29.11 -4.87
CA SER A 199 14.60 29.98 -3.68
C SER A 199 14.43 29.15 -2.41
N TRP A 200 15.45 29.13 -1.56
CA TRP A 200 15.40 28.43 -0.28
C TRP A 200 14.37 29.04 0.68
N LYS A 201 14.16 30.37 0.63
CA LYS A 201 13.17 31.08 1.46
C LYS A 201 11.76 30.64 1.10
N LEU A 202 11.41 30.66 -0.19
CA LEU A 202 10.08 30.28 -0.65
C LEU A 202 9.84 28.77 -0.51
N ALA A 203 10.88 27.95 -0.65
CA ALA A 203 10.82 26.52 -0.35
C ALA A 203 10.49 26.27 1.13
N ALA A 204 11.13 26.98 2.07
CA ALA A 204 10.79 26.85 3.49
C ALA A 204 9.32 27.21 3.78
N VAL A 205 8.79 28.23 3.09
CA VAL A 205 7.37 28.63 3.19
C VAL A 205 6.43 27.53 2.68
N LEU A 206 6.78 26.83 1.60
CA LEU A 206 5.98 25.72 1.06
C LEU A 206 6.06 24.47 1.95
N PHE A 207 7.27 24.03 2.30
CA PHE A 207 7.48 22.77 3.01
C PHE A 207 7.10 22.86 4.49
N GLY A 208 7.11 24.04 5.11
CA GLY A 208 6.72 24.26 6.51
C GLY A 208 5.31 23.72 6.83
N PRO A 209 4.25 24.20 6.16
CA PRO A 209 2.89 23.69 6.32
C PRO A 209 2.76 22.20 5.98
N ILE A 210 3.47 21.71 4.96
CA ILE A 210 3.41 20.33 4.49
C ILE A 210 3.89 19.34 5.58
N ILE A 211 4.85 19.73 6.43
CA ILE A 211 5.31 18.89 7.55
C ILE A 211 4.17 18.56 8.52
N PHE A 212 3.17 19.45 8.68
CA PHE A 212 2.00 19.20 9.53
C PHE A 212 1.05 18.14 8.99
N ILE A 213 1.26 17.63 7.78
CA ILE A 213 0.49 16.51 7.24
C ILE A 213 0.82 15.20 7.98
N ILE A 214 2.08 15.03 8.42
CA ILE A 214 2.52 13.84 9.16
C ILE A 214 1.66 13.62 10.42
N PRO A 215 1.48 14.59 11.34
CA PRO A 215 0.61 14.42 12.49
C PRO A 215 -0.87 14.24 12.11
N CYS A 216 -1.36 14.86 11.02
CA CYS A 216 -2.72 14.60 10.52
C CYS A 216 -2.91 13.14 10.09
N VAL A 217 -1.95 12.57 9.34
CA VAL A 217 -1.97 11.16 8.93
C VAL A 217 -1.87 10.23 10.14
N TYR A 218 -1.00 10.56 11.11
CA TYR A 218 -0.89 9.81 12.35
C TYR A 218 -2.20 9.82 13.16
N TRP A 219 -2.85 10.98 13.28
CA TRP A 219 -4.15 11.11 13.92
C TRP A 219 -5.22 10.29 13.19
N PHE A 220 -5.23 10.30 11.85
CA PHE A 220 -6.13 9.48 11.06
C PHE A 220 -5.93 7.98 11.30
N SER A 221 -4.69 7.49 11.23
CA SER A 221 -4.41 6.07 11.48
C SER A 221 -4.76 5.65 12.91
N THR A 222 -4.48 6.48 13.91
CA THR A 222 -4.72 6.10 15.31
C THR A 222 -6.16 6.27 15.79
N ARG A 223 -6.89 7.29 15.32
CA ARG A 223 -8.27 7.59 15.79
C ARG A 223 -9.32 7.09 14.82
N VAL A 224 -9.20 7.45 13.55
CA VAL A 224 -10.24 7.18 12.54
C VAL A 224 -10.32 5.67 12.26
N GLN A 225 -9.18 5.01 12.04
CA GLN A 225 -9.18 3.55 11.81
C GLN A 225 -9.76 2.75 12.99
N ARG A 226 -9.56 3.19 14.24
CA ARG A 226 -10.16 2.54 15.42
C ARG A 226 -11.68 2.60 15.38
N LYS A 227 -12.27 3.74 15.00
CA LYS A 227 -13.73 3.86 14.85
C LYS A 227 -14.27 3.02 13.68
N TYR A 228 -13.54 2.96 12.57
CA TYR A 228 -13.88 2.05 11.46
C TYR A 228 -13.82 0.58 11.84
N ARG A 229 -12.93 0.20 12.77
CA ARG A 229 -12.90 -1.16 13.30
C ARG A 229 -14.16 -1.44 14.14
N LYS A 230 -14.51 -0.54 15.07
CA LYS A 230 -15.76 -0.66 15.85
C LYS A 230 -17.00 -0.71 14.97
N GLN A 231 -17.04 0.10 13.90
CA GLN A 231 -18.12 0.03 12.91
C GLN A 231 -18.20 -1.37 12.28
N ARG A 232 -17.07 -1.96 11.87
CA ARG A 232 -17.03 -3.31 11.29
C ARG A 232 -17.45 -4.40 12.28
N GLU A 233 -17.03 -4.29 13.53
CA GLU A 233 -17.49 -5.17 14.62
C GLU A 233 -19.03 -5.09 14.74
N SER A 234 -19.59 -3.88 14.85
CA SER A 234 -21.05 -3.69 14.94
C SER A 234 -21.82 -4.15 13.70
N THR A 235 -21.20 -4.17 12.52
CA THR A 235 -21.76 -4.77 11.31
C THR A 235 -21.86 -6.29 11.46
N GLY A 236 -20.82 -6.94 12.00
CA GLY A 236 -20.86 -8.37 12.32
C GLY A 236 -21.97 -8.70 13.32
N ASP A 237 -22.10 -7.91 14.38
CA ASP A 237 -23.11 -8.11 15.43
C ASP A 237 -24.55 -8.07 14.88
N ILE A 238 -24.88 -7.05 14.08
CA ILE A 238 -26.22 -6.95 13.47
C ILE A 238 -26.47 -8.08 12.46
N HIS A 239 -25.46 -8.47 11.67
CA HIS A 239 -25.59 -9.61 10.76
C HIS A 239 -25.89 -10.90 11.51
N ALA A 240 -25.16 -11.18 12.60
CA ALA A 240 -25.38 -12.36 13.42
C ALA A 240 -26.77 -12.39 14.07
N VAL A 241 -27.27 -11.25 14.54
CA VAL A 241 -28.64 -11.19 15.10
C VAL A 241 -29.69 -11.42 14.03
N LEU A 242 -29.54 -10.83 12.85
CA LEU A 242 -30.48 -11.04 11.73
C LEU A 242 -30.46 -12.47 11.23
N GLU A 243 -29.27 -13.08 11.11
CA GLU A 243 -29.13 -14.49 10.71
C GLU A 243 -29.81 -15.43 11.70
N ASN A 244 -29.57 -15.26 13.00
CA ASN A 244 -30.22 -16.04 14.05
C ASN A 244 -31.74 -15.86 14.05
N LEU A 245 -32.23 -14.62 13.85
CA LEU A 245 -33.66 -14.32 13.79
C LEU A 245 -34.33 -15.01 12.59
N ILE A 246 -33.73 -14.93 11.41
CA ILE A 246 -34.29 -15.53 10.19
C ILE A 246 -34.25 -17.05 10.26
N SER A 247 -33.12 -17.62 10.66
CA SER A 247 -32.97 -19.07 10.82
C SER A 247 -33.87 -19.64 11.92
N GLY A 248 -34.11 -18.85 12.98
CA GLY A 248 -34.94 -19.21 14.13
C GLY A 248 -36.39 -18.73 14.07
N ILE A 249 -36.89 -18.29 12.92
CA ILE A 249 -38.19 -17.60 12.82
C ILE A 249 -39.36 -18.43 13.35
N SER A 250 -39.31 -19.75 13.20
CA SER A 250 -40.32 -20.67 13.71
C SER A 250 -40.39 -20.68 15.24
N VAL A 251 -39.25 -20.59 15.93
CA VAL A 251 -39.18 -20.49 17.40
C VAL A 251 -39.74 -19.14 17.86
N VAL A 252 -39.37 -18.06 17.17
CA VAL A 252 -39.88 -16.71 17.50
C VAL A 252 -41.40 -16.65 17.37
N GLN A 253 -41.96 -17.27 16.32
CA GLN A 253 -43.42 -17.37 16.12
C GLN A 253 -44.09 -18.28 17.17
N ALA A 254 -43.49 -19.45 17.48
CA ALA A 254 -44.05 -20.38 18.46
C ALA A 254 -44.16 -19.78 19.87
N TYR A 255 -43.24 -18.89 20.24
CA TYR A 255 -43.21 -18.23 21.55
C TYR A 255 -43.79 -16.80 21.54
N ASN A 256 -44.34 -16.32 20.41
CA ASN A 256 -44.81 -14.93 20.24
C ASN A 256 -43.78 -13.87 20.71
N ALA A 257 -42.49 -14.11 20.40
CA ALA A 257 -41.38 -13.27 20.83
C ALA A 257 -41.02 -12.16 19.82
N GLN A 258 -41.92 -11.80 18.90
CA GLN A 258 -41.62 -10.89 17.79
C GLN A 258 -41.19 -9.49 18.27
N THR A 259 -41.85 -8.95 19.29
CA THR A 259 -41.48 -7.65 19.88
C THR A 259 -40.12 -7.69 20.56
N TRP A 260 -39.82 -8.78 21.28
CA TRP A 260 -38.54 -8.96 21.95
C TRP A 260 -37.37 -9.02 20.94
N GLU A 261 -37.53 -9.79 19.86
CA GLU A 261 -36.52 -9.84 18.80
C GLU A 261 -36.44 -8.53 18.01
N ALA A 262 -37.56 -7.84 17.78
CA ALA A 262 -37.56 -6.52 17.15
C ALA A 262 -36.77 -5.48 17.99
N ASP A 263 -36.92 -5.50 19.31
CA ASP A 263 -36.17 -4.64 20.23
C ASP A 263 -34.67 -5.00 20.24
N ARG A 264 -34.35 -6.29 20.19
CA ARG A 264 -32.97 -6.77 20.06
C ARG A 264 -32.31 -6.26 18.77
N VAL A 265 -32.98 -6.44 17.63
CA VAL A 265 -32.53 -5.92 16.32
C VAL A 265 -32.40 -4.40 16.35
N SER A 266 -33.37 -3.70 16.94
CA SER A 266 -33.36 -2.23 17.06
C SER A 266 -32.13 -1.73 17.84
N ARG A 267 -31.76 -2.40 18.93
CA ARG A 267 -30.57 -2.06 19.72
C ARG A 267 -29.27 -2.26 18.93
N GLU A 268 -29.09 -3.42 18.29
CA GLU A 268 -27.86 -3.68 17.52
C GLU A 268 -27.76 -2.77 16.28
N SER A 269 -28.90 -2.53 15.61
CA SER A 269 -28.99 -1.57 14.50
C SER A 269 -28.67 -0.14 14.96
N GLY A 270 -29.14 0.26 16.15
CA GLY A 270 -28.81 1.54 16.78
C GLY A 270 -27.32 1.68 17.11
N SER A 271 -26.71 0.64 17.65
CA SER A 271 -25.26 0.58 17.90
C SER A 271 -24.48 0.74 16.59
N TYR A 272 -24.82 -0.02 15.55
CA TYR A 272 -24.23 0.13 14.22
C TYR A 272 -24.37 1.56 13.67
N ARG A 273 -25.58 2.13 13.74
CA ARG A 273 -25.85 3.51 13.30
C ARG A 273 -24.91 4.49 14.00
N ASP A 274 -24.81 4.42 15.32
CA ASP A 274 -24.03 5.38 16.12
C ASP A 274 -22.52 5.22 15.87
N GLN A 275 -22.02 3.99 15.73
CA GLN A 275 -20.63 3.72 15.34
C GLN A 275 -20.33 4.22 13.92
N ALA A 276 -21.23 3.95 12.96
CA ALA A 276 -21.08 4.38 11.56
C ALA A 276 -21.11 5.92 11.44
N MET A 277 -22.03 6.59 12.14
CA MET A 277 -22.07 8.05 12.23
C MET A 277 -20.80 8.61 12.87
N GLY A 278 -20.31 7.98 13.95
CA GLY A 278 -19.09 8.38 14.64
C GLY A 278 -17.83 8.25 13.77
N ALA A 279 -17.71 7.17 12.99
CA ALA A 279 -16.63 6.95 12.05
C ALA A 279 -16.70 7.92 10.86
N SER A 280 -17.90 8.12 10.30
CA SER A 280 -18.16 9.06 9.20
C SER A 280 -17.82 10.49 9.58
N ARG A 281 -18.23 10.95 10.78
CA ARG A 281 -17.92 12.29 11.29
C ARG A 281 -16.42 12.57 11.35
N ASP A 282 -15.63 11.60 11.81
CA ASP A 282 -14.19 11.79 11.93
C ASP A 282 -13.49 11.69 10.57
N ARG A 283 -13.94 10.79 9.67
CA ARG A 283 -13.42 10.73 8.30
C ARG A 283 -13.70 12.02 7.54
N ASN A 284 -14.91 12.56 7.65
CA ASN A 284 -15.31 13.77 6.95
C ASN A 284 -14.57 15.03 7.44
N ARG A 285 -13.85 14.96 8.57
CA ARG A 285 -12.93 16.03 9.01
C ARG A 285 -11.52 15.90 8.42
N PHE A 286 -11.11 14.70 8.03
CA PHE A 286 -9.74 14.44 7.57
C PHE A 286 -9.44 15.04 6.20
N LEU A 287 -10.29 14.80 5.19
CA LEU A 287 -10.07 15.35 3.85
C LEU A 287 -10.07 16.89 3.85
N PRO A 288 -11.03 17.58 4.52
CA PRO A 288 -10.96 19.03 4.67
C PRO A 288 -9.69 19.54 5.36
N MET A 289 -9.16 18.83 6.37
CA MET A 289 -7.88 19.23 7.00
C MET A 289 -6.72 19.26 6.00
N ILE A 290 -6.62 18.27 5.10
CA ILE A 290 -5.60 18.27 4.04
C ILE A 290 -5.79 19.47 3.10
N TYR A 291 -7.03 19.77 2.71
CA TYR A 291 -7.32 20.93 1.87
C TYR A 291 -6.99 22.26 2.57
N VAL A 292 -7.24 22.37 3.87
CA VAL A 292 -6.87 23.57 4.65
C VAL A 292 -5.35 23.74 4.71
N ILE A 293 -4.59 22.67 4.96
CA ILE A 293 -3.12 22.72 4.97
C ILE A 293 -2.58 23.12 3.58
N ALA A 294 -3.10 22.51 2.52
CA ALA A 294 -2.76 22.87 1.15
C ALA A 294 -3.12 24.34 0.87
N GLY A 295 -4.32 24.78 1.23
CA GLY A 295 -4.79 26.16 1.05
C GLY A 295 -3.92 27.18 1.79
N VAL A 296 -3.50 26.88 3.02
CA VAL A 296 -2.54 27.69 3.78
C VAL A 296 -1.20 27.75 3.05
N ALA A 297 -0.67 26.61 2.58
CA ALA A 297 0.57 26.58 1.82
C ALA A 297 0.49 27.42 0.53
N PHE A 298 -0.62 27.33 -0.22
CA PHE A 298 -0.86 28.15 -1.41
C PHE A 298 -0.99 29.64 -1.09
N GLY A 299 -1.76 29.99 -0.06
CA GLY A 299 -1.90 31.38 0.38
C GLY A 299 -0.55 31.98 0.75
N LEU A 300 0.23 31.25 1.56
CA LEU A 300 1.58 31.67 1.94
C LEU A 300 2.53 31.76 0.73
N LEU A 301 2.46 30.82 -0.21
CA LEU A 301 3.25 30.87 -1.44
C LEU A 301 2.95 32.13 -2.26
N VAL A 302 1.68 32.48 -2.44
CA VAL A 302 1.30 33.68 -3.20
C VAL A 302 1.71 34.94 -2.46
N THR A 303 1.47 35.02 -1.15
CA THR A 303 1.80 36.21 -0.36
C THR A 303 3.31 36.42 -0.23
N ALA A 304 4.05 35.40 0.22
CA ALA A 304 5.50 35.49 0.38
C ALA A 304 6.20 35.56 -0.98
N GLY A 305 5.75 34.77 -1.96
CA GLY A 305 6.30 34.79 -3.31
C GLY A 305 6.07 36.12 -4.01
N GLY A 306 4.89 36.73 -3.87
CA GLY A 306 4.62 38.08 -4.38
C GLY A 306 5.53 39.14 -3.76
N TRP A 307 5.79 39.04 -2.45
CA TRP A 307 6.73 39.92 -1.75
C TRP A 307 8.17 39.73 -2.26
N LEU A 308 8.68 38.48 -2.32
CA LEU A 308 10.02 38.20 -2.84
C LEU A 308 10.17 38.62 -4.32
N ALA A 309 9.12 38.45 -5.13
CA ALA A 309 9.12 38.88 -6.52
C ALA A 309 9.18 40.41 -6.64
N SER A 310 8.51 41.13 -5.74
CA SER A 310 8.56 42.60 -5.69
C SER A 310 9.94 43.14 -5.29
N GLU A 311 10.70 42.36 -4.52
CA GLU A 311 12.10 42.66 -4.15
C GLU A 311 13.11 42.23 -5.22
N GLY A 312 12.65 41.55 -6.28
CA GLY A 312 13.51 41.02 -7.34
C GLY A 312 14.33 39.79 -6.93
N GLU A 313 14.03 39.17 -5.78
CA GLU A 313 14.71 37.94 -5.32
C GLU A 313 14.29 36.70 -6.13
N ILE A 314 13.07 36.71 -6.66
CA ILE A 314 12.56 35.66 -7.55
C ILE A 314 11.89 36.25 -8.78
N SER A 315 11.86 35.48 -9.87
CA SER A 315 11.13 35.84 -11.08
C SER A 315 9.65 35.44 -11.02
N THR A 316 8.84 36.03 -11.90
CA THR A 316 7.42 35.64 -12.05
C THR A 316 7.29 34.17 -12.45
N GLY A 317 8.16 33.68 -13.32
CA GLY A 317 8.24 32.30 -13.75
C GLY A 317 8.59 31.35 -12.61
N GLN A 318 9.54 31.72 -11.75
CA GLN A 318 9.83 30.96 -10.54
C GLN A 318 8.60 30.85 -9.64
N LEU A 319 7.90 31.96 -9.37
CA LEU A 319 6.65 31.92 -8.60
C LEU A 319 5.60 30.98 -9.21
N VAL A 320 5.42 31.02 -10.53
CA VAL A 320 4.52 30.11 -11.25
C VAL A 320 4.96 28.65 -11.10
N THR A 321 6.26 28.36 -11.23
CA THR A 321 6.81 27.01 -11.02
C THR A 321 6.54 26.50 -9.60
N PHE A 322 6.72 27.33 -8.58
CA PHE A 322 6.39 26.98 -7.20
C PHE A 322 4.92 26.59 -7.02
N LEU A 323 3.99 27.36 -7.59
CA LEU A 323 2.56 27.08 -7.51
C LEU A 323 2.18 25.78 -8.23
N LEU A 324 2.74 25.54 -9.41
CA LEU A 324 2.47 24.35 -10.21
C LEU A 324 3.01 23.07 -9.55
N ILE A 325 4.27 23.09 -9.09
CA ILE A 325 4.88 21.96 -8.40
C ILE A 325 4.15 21.68 -7.08
N SER A 326 3.77 22.71 -6.32
CA SER A 326 2.96 22.57 -5.09
C SER A 326 1.64 21.84 -5.37
N THR A 327 0.95 22.17 -6.46
CA THR A 327 -0.29 21.49 -6.87
C THR A 327 -0.02 20.02 -7.15
N ARG A 328 1.06 19.73 -7.88
CA ARG A 328 1.45 18.36 -8.24
C ARG A 328 1.77 17.50 -7.02
N MET A 329 2.37 18.09 -5.98
CA MET A 329 2.69 17.41 -4.72
C MET A 329 1.46 17.05 -3.89
N THR A 330 0.29 17.62 -4.19
CA THR A 330 -0.93 17.38 -3.40
C THR A 330 -1.44 15.93 -3.51
N MET A 331 -1.42 15.35 -4.71
CA MET A 331 -1.90 13.98 -4.94
C MET A 331 -1.09 12.88 -4.21
N PRO A 332 0.27 12.88 -4.27
CA PRO A 332 1.09 11.94 -3.50
C PRO A 332 0.78 11.89 -1.99
N MET A 333 0.34 13.00 -1.39
CA MET A 333 -0.02 13.06 0.03
C MET A 333 -1.25 12.20 0.34
N PHE A 334 -2.23 12.15 -0.57
CA PHE A 334 -3.39 11.25 -0.44
C PHE A 334 -2.97 9.78 -0.61
N ILE A 335 -2.09 9.49 -1.57
CA ILE A 335 -1.57 8.13 -1.82
C ILE A 335 -0.85 7.59 -0.58
N PHE A 336 -0.08 8.42 0.13
CA PHE A 336 0.62 8.02 1.34
C PHE A 336 -0.32 7.42 2.41
N GLY A 337 -1.51 7.99 2.60
CA GLY A 337 -2.50 7.45 3.54
C GLY A 337 -3.05 6.08 3.14
N ILE A 338 -3.24 5.84 1.84
CA ILE A 338 -3.70 4.55 1.30
C ILE A 338 -2.58 3.50 1.43
N LEU A 339 -1.35 3.90 1.13
CA LEU A 339 -0.16 3.05 1.18
C LEU A 339 0.04 2.39 2.56
N ILE A 340 -0.15 3.14 3.66
CA ILE A 340 -0.04 2.58 5.02
C ILE A 340 -1.01 1.43 5.23
N ASN A 341 -2.26 1.57 4.78
CA ASN A 341 -3.27 0.52 4.90
C ASN A 341 -2.91 -0.71 4.06
N GLN A 342 -2.40 -0.49 2.85
CA GLN A 342 -2.00 -1.58 1.95
C GLN A 342 -0.82 -2.38 2.54
N LEU A 343 0.20 -1.69 3.08
CA LEU A 343 1.34 -2.34 3.72
C LEU A 343 0.95 -3.13 4.98
N GLN A 344 0.01 -2.61 5.77
CA GLN A 344 -0.55 -3.33 6.93
C GLN A 344 -1.27 -4.62 6.53
N ARG A 345 -2.10 -4.59 5.47
CA ARG A 345 -2.74 -5.80 4.93
C ARG A 345 -1.71 -6.77 4.37
N GLY A 346 -0.71 -6.25 3.67
CA GLY A 346 0.44 -6.99 3.20
C GLY A 346 1.16 -7.78 4.29
N GLU A 347 1.38 -7.17 5.46
CA GLU A 347 2.02 -7.83 6.60
C GLU A 347 1.21 -9.01 7.15
N ALA A 348 -0.11 -8.86 7.25
CA ALA A 348 -0.98 -9.95 7.68
C ALA A 348 -0.99 -11.10 6.64
N ALA A 349 -1.07 -10.77 5.35
CA ALA A 349 -1.00 -11.74 4.26
C ALA A 349 0.36 -12.45 4.22
N ALA A 350 1.46 -11.71 4.38
CA ALA A 350 2.83 -12.25 4.41
C ALA A 350 2.96 -13.31 5.50
N ARG A 351 2.47 -13.01 6.70
CA ARG A 351 2.52 -13.95 7.82
C ARG A 351 1.84 -15.27 7.49
N ARG A 352 0.65 -15.26 6.91
CA ARG A 352 -0.10 -16.48 6.58
C ARG A 352 0.51 -17.24 5.41
N VAL A 353 0.95 -16.55 4.36
CA VAL A 353 1.61 -17.18 3.21
C VAL A 353 2.92 -17.84 3.62
N PHE A 354 3.76 -17.13 4.37
CA PHE A 354 5.02 -17.70 4.82
C PHE A 354 4.83 -18.77 5.89
N ALA A 355 3.80 -18.70 6.73
CA ALA A 355 3.43 -19.80 7.61
C ALA A 355 3.08 -21.07 6.82
N ALA A 356 2.43 -20.95 5.65
CA ALA A 356 2.17 -22.09 4.77
C ALA A 356 3.42 -22.58 4.02
N ILE A 357 4.32 -21.68 3.61
CA ILE A 357 5.60 -22.04 2.96
C ILE A 357 6.53 -22.75 3.94
N ASP A 358 6.57 -22.31 5.19
CA ASP A 358 7.44 -22.84 6.24
C ASP A 358 6.87 -24.10 6.94
N LEU A 359 5.81 -24.71 6.38
CA LEU A 359 5.32 -26.00 6.86
C LEU A 359 6.36 -27.09 6.60
N GLU A 360 6.67 -27.84 7.65
CA GLU A 360 7.56 -29.00 7.61
C GLU A 360 6.73 -30.26 7.95
N PRO A 361 6.79 -31.32 7.12
CA PRO A 361 6.09 -32.58 7.40
C PRO A 361 6.59 -33.21 8.69
N THR A 362 5.68 -33.79 9.46
CA THR A 362 6.06 -34.52 10.69
C THR A 362 6.51 -35.95 10.37
N ILE A 363 6.05 -36.50 9.25
CA ILE A 363 6.39 -37.84 8.75
C ILE A 363 7.47 -37.67 7.69
N THR A 364 8.71 -38.03 8.02
CA THR A 364 9.86 -38.00 7.11
C THR A 364 10.54 -39.36 7.09
N ASP A 365 11.21 -39.65 5.97
CA ASP A 365 12.09 -40.82 5.90
C ASP A 365 13.32 -40.61 6.82
N GLU A 366 13.78 -41.70 7.44
CA GLU A 366 15.05 -41.72 8.19
C GLU A 366 16.25 -41.59 7.23
N GLU A 367 17.40 -41.14 7.72
CA GLU A 367 18.61 -40.96 6.88
C GLU A 367 19.08 -42.25 6.19
N ASP A 368 18.78 -43.41 6.78
CA ASP A 368 19.13 -44.74 6.29
C ASP A 368 17.92 -45.51 5.73
N ALA A 369 16.82 -44.80 5.39
CA ALA A 369 15.67 -45.40 4.76
C ALA A 369 16.07 -46.13 3.47
N VAL A 370 15.54 -47.36 3.31
CA VAL A 370 15.86 -48.24 2.19
C VAL A 370 14.68 -48.27 1.23
N ASP A 371 14.95 -48.11 -0.07
CA ASP A 371 13.92 -48.22 -1.10
C ASP A 371 13.28 -49.62 -1.10
N LEU A 372 11.95 -49.64 -1.20
CA LEU A 372 11.19 -50.88 -1.21
C LEU A 372 11.20 -51.50 -2.62
N ASP A 373 12.24 -52.29 -2.93
CA ASP A 373 12.43 -52.90 -4.25
C ASP A 373 11.47 -54.08 -4.54
N THR A 374 10.98 -54.75 -3.51
CA THR A 374 10.08 -55.90 -3.61
C THR A 374 8.71 -55.57 -3.02
N GLY A 375 7.64 -56.05 -3.67
CA GLY A 375 6.27 -55.84 -3.19
C GLY A 375 6.04 -56.41 -1.79
N ILE A 376 5.16 -55.76 -1.01
CA ILE A 376 4.83 -56.14 0.36
C ILE A 376 4.21 -57.56 0.38
N THR A 377 4.85 -58.51 1.06
CA THR A 377 4.40 -59.92 1.12
C THR A 377 3.57 -60.25 2.35
N SER A 378 3.71 -59.50 3.44
CA SER A 378 2.98 -59.71 4.70
C SER A 378 2.92 -58.43 5.53
N VAL A 379 1.85 -58.24 6.30
CA VAL A 379 1.67 -57.12 7.23
C VAL A 379 1.44 -57.68 8.63
N GLU A 380 2.18 -57.18 9.62
CA GLU A 380 2.05 -57.59 11.04
C GLU A 380 1.96 -56.35 11.93
N PHE A 381 1.02 -56.35 12.88
CA PHE A 381 0.87 -55.31 13.89
C PHE A 381 1.41 -55.86 15.23
N ARG A 382 2.45 -55.24 15.79
CA ARG A 382 3.01 -55.61 17.11
C ARG A 382 2.89 -54.44 18.08
N ASP A 383 2.09 -54.61 19.14
CA ASP A 383 1.93 -53.66 20.24
C ASP A 383 1.61 -52.20 19.80
N VAL A 384 0.83 -52.07 18.72
CA VAL A 384 0.49 -50.78 18.11
C VAL A 384 -0.64 -50.13 18.91
N HIS A 385 -0.43 -48.87 19.30
CA HIS A 385 -1.42 -48.04 19.97
C HIS A 385 -1.61 -46.74 19.20
N PHE A 386 -2.85 -46.23 19.12
CA PHE A 386 -3.13 -44.99 18.39
C PHE A 386 -4.12 -44.10 19.15
N THR A 387 -3.88 -42.79 19.09
CA THR A 387 -4.73 -41.76 19.67
C THR A 387 -4.70 -40.55 18.75
N TYR A 388 -5.89 -40.05 18.34
CA TYR A 388 -5.96 -38.85 17.51
C TYR A 388 -5.42 -37.62 18.27
N PRO A 389 -4.87 -36.62 17.57
CA PRO A 389 -4.56 -35.33 18.15
C PRO A 389 -5.81 -34.74 18.85
N ASN A 390 -5.63 -34.16 20.04
CA ASN A 390 -6.69 -33.53 20.85
C ASN A 390 -7.74 -34.46 21.51
N THR A 391 -7.53 -35.77 21.54
CA THR A 391 -8.32 -36.69 22.38
C THR A 391 -7.44 -37.46 23.36
N THR A 392 -7.97 -37.77 24.54
CA THR A 392 -7.33 -38.68 25.52
C THR A 392 -7.83 -40.12 25.40
N ILE A 393 -8.79 -40.38 24.50
CA ILE A 393 -9.37 -41.70 24.31
C ILE A 393 -8.52 -42.47 23.31
N LYS A 394 -7.91 -43.57 23.75
CA LYS A 394 -7.19 -44.50 22.88
C LYS A 394 -8.16 -45.17 21.90
N VAL A 395 -7.80 -45.18 20.63
CA VAL A 395 -8.61 -45.78 19.55
C VAL A 395 -8.11 -47.18 19.19
N LEU A 396 -6.78 -47.38 19.26
CA LEU A 396 -6.10 -48.67 19.20
C LEU A 396 -5.25 -48.87 20.46
#